data_AF-A0A1F8MA11-F1
#
_entry.id   AF-A0A1F8MA11-F1
#
_cell.length_a   1.000
_cell.length_b   1.000
_cell.length_c   1.000
_cell.angle_alpha   90.00
_cell.angle_beta   90.00
_cell.angle_gamma   90.00
#
_symmetry.space_group_name_H-M   'P 1'
#
loop_
_entity.id
_entity.type
_entity.pdbx_description
1 polymer ?
#
loop_
_entity_poly.entity_id
_entity_poly.type
_entity_poly.pdbx_seq_one_letter_code
_entity_poly.pdbx_strand_id
1 'polypeptide(L)'
;MKKLRLNSRVRRVLEGRSRGLTFIEVLLAIAILGVISIAFMSALSTSSNVLILADERTTAESLSRRQMEYVKSQSYSPETMVTDPIYQKIDGIPEGYSLWSVDINGEKVEQITGIPWDSENNKPADMDNGLQKISLVVTHKDKYNQDKVIYTFINDNPYWADGVEITLEGYKVDR
;
A
#
# COMPACT_ATOMS: atom_id res chain seq x y z
N MET A 1 16.88 36.10 -79.70
CA MET A 1 16.60 35.50 -78.36
C MET A 1 17.91 35.41 -77.58
N LYS A 2 18.01 36.13 -76.45
CA LYS A 2 19.25 36.31 -75.68
C LYS A 2 19.46 35.10 -74.74
N LYS A 3 20.51 34.29 -74.96
CA LYS A 3 20.87 33.18 -74.06
C LYS A 3 21.47 33.75 -72.77
N LEU A 4 20.69 33.73 -71.68
CA LEU A 4 21.17 34.00 -70.33
C LEU A 4 22.14 32.88 -69.91
N ARG A 5 23.42 33.20 -69.77
CA ARG A 5 24.42 32.30 -69.20
C ARG A 5 24.33 32.39 -67.68
N LEU A 6 23.87 31.32 -67.03
CA LEU A 6 23.87 31.21 -65.57
C LEU A 6 25.31 31.27 -65.06
N ASN A 7 25.58 32.22 -64.17
CA ASN A 7 26.89 32.51 -63.61
C ASN A 7 27.31 31.37 -62.66
N SER A 8 28.49 30.78 -62.87
CA SER A 8 28.97 29.56 -62.17
C SER A 8 29.09 29.69 -60.64
N ARG A 9 29.08 30.93 -60.14
CA ARG A 9 29.06 31.24 -58.70
C ARG A 9 27.71 30.94 -58.04
N VAL A 10 26.59 31.03 -58.77
CA VAL A 10 25.24 30.75 -58.24
C VAL A 10 25.03 29.24 -58.06
N ARG A 11 25.62 28.42 -58.94
CA ARG A 11 25.54 26.96 -58.86
C ARG A 11 26.24 26.40 -57.61
N ARG A 12 27.35 27.03 -57.21
CA ARG A 12 28.17 26.61 -56.05
C ARG A 12 27.56 26.95 -54.69
N VAL A 13 26.56 27.84 -54.65
CA VAL A 13 25.81 28.21 -53.43
C VAL A 13 24.60 27.30 -53.22
N LEU A 14 24.04 26.73 -54.30
CA LEU A 14 22.97 25.73 -54.27
C LEU A 14 23.49 24.29 -54.10
N GLU A 15 24.77 24.04 -54.36
CA GLU A 15 25.49 22.86 -53.86
C GLU A 15 25.74 23.03 -52.35
N GLY A 16 24.65 23.12 -51.60
CA GLY A 16 24.66 23.07 -50.15
C GLY A 16 25.40 21.81 -49.72
N ARG A 17 26.28 21.95 -48.72
CA ARG A 17 26.94 20.84 -48.04
C ARG A 17 25.90 19.99 -47.29
N SER A 18 25.05 19.26 -48.01
CA SER A 18 24.19 18.23 -47.44
C SER A 18 25.08 17.06 -47.05
N ARG A 19 25.66 17.14 -45.85
CA ARG A 19 26.20 15.98 -45.14
C ARG A 19 24.99 15.09 -44.84
N GLY A 20 24.71 14.13 -45.71
CA GLY A 20 23.70 13.11 -45.44
C GLY A 20 24.05 12.34 -44.17
N LEU A 21 23.03 11.89 -43.44
CA LEU A 21 23.22 10.99 -42.30
C LEU A 21 23.86 9.70 -42.81
N THR A 22 24.93 9.28 -42.14
CA THR A 22 25.55 7.98 -42.46
C THR A 22 24.70 6.86 -41.88
N PHE A 23 24.66 5.68 -42.53
CA PHE A 23 23.89 4.54 -42.03
C PHE A 23 24.31 4.13 -40.61
N ILE A 24 25.62 4.18 -40.32
CA ILE A 24 26.17 3.84 -39.01
C ILE A 24 25.75 4.84 -37.92
N GLU A 25 25.60 6.12 -38.25
CA GLU A 25 25.17 7.17 -37.32
C GLU A 25 23.71 6.96 -36.90
N VAL A 26 22.83 6.61 -37.85
CA VAL A 26 21.43 6.28 -37.54
C VAL A 26 21.36 5.02 -36.68
N LEU A 27 22.16 4.00 -36.99
CA LEU A 27 22.18 2.75 -36.23
C LEU A 27 22.66 2.98 -34.80
N LEU A 28 23.70 3.78 -34.60
CA LEU A 28 24.19 4.17 -33.28
C LEU A 28 23.15 4.98 -32.51
N ALA A 29 22.47 5.94 -33.17
CA ALA A 29 21.43 6.74 -32.55
C ALA A 29 20.25 5.86 -32.06
N ILE A 30 19.80 4.91 -32.88
CA ILE A 30 18.74 3.97 -32.49
C ILE A 30 19.21 3.05 -31.36
N ALA A 31 20.47 2.58 -31.39
CA ALA A 31 21.02 1.74 -30.33
C ALA A 31 21.04 2.47 -28.98
N ILE A 32 21.51 3.72 -28.96
CA ILE A 32 21.53 4.55 -27.74
C ILE A 32 20.10 4.83 -27.26
N LEU A 33 19.20 5.21 -28.18
CA LEU A 33 17.80 5.47 -27.86
C LEU A 33 17.11 4.23 -27.26
N GLY A 34 17.39 3.04 -27.78
CA GLY A 34 16.88 1.78 -27.25
C GLY A 34 17.30 1.53 -25.80
N VAL A 35 18.59 1.71 -25.49
CA VAL A 35 19.10 1.55 -24.12
C VAL A 35 18.47 2.55 -23.15
N ILE A 36 18.37 3.83 -23.55
CA ILE A 36 17.73 4.87 -22.73
C ILE A 36 16.25 4.55 -22.51
N SER A 37 15.56 4.07 -23.54
CA SER A 37 14.14 3.73 -23.47
C SER A 37 13.87 2.60 -22.46
N ILE A 38 14.71 1.56 -22.45
CA ILE A 38 14.59 0.43 -21.50
C ILE A 38 14.78 0.90 -20.06
N ALA A 39 15.79 1.74 -19.80
CA ALA A 39 16.02 2.30 -18.47
C ALA A 39 14.82 3.13 -18.00
N PHE A 40 14.29 3.97 -18.88
CA PHE A 40 13.13 4.82 -18.59
C PHE A 40 11.86 3.99 -18.33
N MET A 41 11.56 2.99 -19.16
CA MET A 41 10.41 2.10 -18.96
C MET A 41 10.50 1.31 -17.65
N SER A 42 11.70 0.84 -17.30
CA SER A 42 11.94 0.10 -16.04
C SER A 42 11.66 0.98 -14.82
N ALA A 43 12.14 2.23 -14.86
CA ALA A 43 11.88 3.21 -13.81
C ALA A 43 10.38 3.50 -13.68
N LEU A 44 9.70 3.77 -14.80
CA LEU A 44 8.28 4.09 -14.81
C LEU A 44 7.41 2.93 -14.32
N SER A 45 7.73 1.70 -14.72
CA SER A 45 7.06 0.49 -14.25
C SER A 45 7.21 0.34 -12.74
N THR A 46 8.42 0.57 -12.21
CA THR A 46 8.68 0.50 -10.76
C THR A 46 7.91 1.58 -10.01
N SER A 47 7.96 2.83 -10.49
CA SER A 47 7.22 3.95 -9.88
C SER A 47 5.72 3.71 -9.86
N SER A 48 5.16 3.15 -10.93
CA SER A 48 3.72 2.85 -11.01
C SER A 48 3.30 1.81 -9.96
N ASN A 49 4.10 0.74 -9.77
CA ASN A 49 3.84 -0.27 -8.76
C ASN A 49 3.95 0.29 -7.33
N VAL A 50 4.93 1.17 -7.10
CA VAL A 50 5.10 1.84 -5.80
C VAL A 50 3.90 2.74 -5.49
N LEU A 51 3.37 3.45 -6.48
CA LEU A 51 2.21 4.30 -6.31
C LEU A 51 0.96 3.49 -5.93
N ILE A 52 0.71 2.37 -6.60
CA ILE A 52 -0.40 1.46 -6.26
C ILE A 52 -0.27 0.97 -4.81
N LEU A 53 0.92 0.51 -4.41
CA LEU A 53 1.16 0.06 -3.05
C LEU A 53 0.98 1.17 -2.01
N ALA A 54 1.40 2.40 -2.34
CA ALA A 54 1.24 3.54 -1.44
C ALA A 54 -0.24 3.92 -1.25
N ASP A 55 -1.03 3.86 -2.31
CA ASP A 55 -2.47 4.09 -2.25
C ASP A 55 -3.18 2.99 -1.44
N GLU A 56 -2.81 1.73 -1.67
CA GLU A 56 -3.32 0.59 -0.91
C GLU A 56 -3.07 0.76 0.60
N ARG A 57 -1.83 1.14 0.96
CA ARG A 57 -1.42 1.41 2.35
C ARG A 57 -2.18 2.58 2.97
N THR A 58 -2.31 3.68 2.25
CA THR A 58 -3.00 4.88 2.74
C THR A 58 -4.47 4.58 3.04
N THR A 59 -5.13 3.84 2.15
CA THR A 59 -6.52 3.43 2.33
C THR A 59 -6.68 2.51 3.52
N ALA A 60 -5.79 1.51 3.64
CA ALA A 60 -5.81 0.57 4.74
C ALA A 60 -5.57 1.29 6.09
N GLU A 61 -4.64 2.25 6.15
CA GLU A 61 -4.38 3.09 7.32
C GLU A 61 -5.61 3.90 7.73
N SER A 62 -6.23 4.58 6.77
CA SER A 62 -7.45 5.33 6.99
C SER A 62 -8.56 4.42 7.55
N LEU A 63 -8.71 3.22 6.99
CA LEU A 63 -9.72 2.26 7.39
C LEU A 63 -9.49 1.75 8.83
N SER A 64 -8.27 1.37 9.20
CA SER A 64 -7.96 0.96 10.57
C SER A 64 -8.20 2.07 11.58
N ARG A 65 -7.77 3.30 11.28
CA ARG A 65 -8.00 4.44 12.16
C ARG A 65 -9.49 4.70 12.34
N ARG A 66 -10.26 4.69 11.26
CA ARG A 66 -11.72 4.85 11.32
C ARG A 66 -12.39 3.75 12.14
N GLN A 67 -12.00 2.50 11.95
CA GLN A 67 -12.53 1.38 12.73
C GLN A 67 -12.17 1.52 14.21
N MET A 68 -10.93 1.87 14.54
CA MET A 68 -10.48 2.07 15.91
C MET A 68 -11.24 3.20 16.62
N GLU A 69 -11.41 4.34 15.94
CA GLU A 69 -12.20 5.45 16.48
C GLU A 69 -13.68 5.08 16.65
N TYR A 70 -14.23 4.25 15.75
CA TYR A 70 -15.58 3.74 15.91
C TYR A 70 -15.72 2.83 17.14
N VAL A 71 -14.77 1.92 17.37
CA VAL A 71 -14.74 1.08 18.59
C VAL A 71 -14.66 1.95 19.85
N LYS A 72 -13.82 2.99 19.83
CA LYS A 72 -13.73 3.94 20.95
C LYS A 72 -15.03 4.69 21.21
N SER A 73 -15.83 4.96 20.18
CA SER A 73 -17.12 5.65 20.31
C SER A 73 -18.26 4.77 20.83
N GLN A 74 -18.16 3.45 20.70
CA GLN A 74 -19.16 2.50 21.19
C GLN A 74 -19.15 2.41 22.72
N SER A 75 -20.18 1.82 23.34
CA SER A 75 -20.14 1.50 24.77
C SER A 75 -19.07 0.44 25.06
N TYR A 76 -18.52 0.44 26.27
CA TYR A 76 -17.63 -0.63 26.71
C TYR A 76 -18.38 -1.97 26.70
N SER A 77 -17.82 -2.99 26.07
CA SER A 77 -18.37 -4.35 26.11
C SER A 77 -17.52 -5.16 27.07
N PRO A 78 -17.97 -5.42 28.32
CA PRO A 78 -17.18 -6.18 29.27
C PRO A 78 -17.08 -7.65 28.86
N GLU A 79 -15.93 -8.26 29.06
CA GLU A 79 -15.80 -9.71 28.98
C GLU A 79 -16.49 -10.35 30.19
N THR A 80 -17.26 -11.41 29.94
CA THR A 80 -17.88 -12.22 30.99
C THR A 80 -17.63 -13.70 30.71
N MET A 81 -17.91 -14.58 31.69
CA MET A 81 -17.75 -16.03 31.52
C MET A 81 -18.53 -16.64 30.33
N VAL A 82 -19.47 -15.89 29.75
CA VAL A 82 -20.37 -16.34 28.68
C VAL A 82 -20.36 -15.43 27.45
N THR A 83 -19.62 -14.33 27.46
CA THR A 83 -19.68 -13.33 26.38
C THR A 83 -18.33 -12.68 26.17
N ASP A 84 -17.83 -12.81 24.94
CA ASP A 84 -16.62 -12.15 24.48
C ASP A 84 -16.91 -10.67 24.17
N PRO A 85 -15.93 -9.78 24.38
CA PRO A 85 -16.10 -8.35 24.18
C PRO A 85 -16.09 -7.99 22.68
N ILE A 86 -17.26 -8.06 22.03
CA ILE A 86 -17.41 -7.83 20.60
C ILE A 86 -17.87 -6.40 20.29
N TYR A 87 -17.23 -5.78 19.30
CA TYR A 87 -17.53 -4.45 18.79
C TYR A 87 -18.02 -4.49 17.34
N GLN A 88 -18.81 -3.49 16.98
CA GLN A 88 -19.34 -3.36 15.63
C GLN A 88 -18.27 -2.88 14.64
N LYS A 89 -18.34 -3.40 13.41
CA LYS A 89 -17.56 -2.93 12.26
C LYS A 89 -18.15 -1.63 11.70
N ILE A 90 -17.29 -0.82 11.11
CA ILE A 90 -17.70 0.35 10.32
C ILE A 90 -18.34 -0.09 9.01
N ASP A 91 -19.31 0.69 8.56
CA ASP A 91 -19.89 0.57 7.23
C ASP A 91 -18.98 1.18 6.15
N GLY A 92 -19.24 0.84 4.88
CA GLY A 92 -18.57 1.44 3.74
C GLY A 92 -17.11 1.01 3.60
N ILE A 93 -16.79 -0.24 3.93
CA ILE A 93 -15.50 -0.85 3.62
C ILE A 93 -15.34 -0.89 2.09
N PRO A 94 -14.26 -0.29 1.52
CA PRO A 94 -14.05 -0.30 0.08
C PRO A 94 -13.92 -1.73 -0.47
N GLU A 95 -14.29 -1.91 -1.74
CA GLU A 95 -14.17 -3.21 -2.41
C GLU A 95 -12.72 -3.70 -2.39
N GLY A 96 -12.54 -5.00 -2.19
CA GLY A 96 -11.23 -5.62 -2.08
C GLY A 96 -10.60 -5.54 -0.69
N TYR A 97 -11.12 -4.71 0.23
CA TYR A 97 -10.63 -4.61 1.61
C TYR A 97 -11.43 -5.48 2.57
N SER A 98 -10.79 -5.94 3.65
CA SER A 98 -11.46 -6.66 4.73
C SER A 98 -10.85 -6.30 6.08
N LEU A 99 -11.73 -6.21 7.08
CA LEU A 99 -11.40 -5.90 8.46
C LEU A 99 -11.54 -7.14 9.33
N TRP A 100 -10.50 -7.39 10.12
CA TRP A 100 -10.38 -8.51 11.03
C TRP A 100 -9.82 -8.03 12.37
N SER A 101 -9.93 -8.86 13.39
CA SER A 101 -9.30 -8.64 14.69
C SER A 101 -8.48 -9.85 15.09
N VAL A 102 -7.80 -9.73 16.21
CA VAL A 102 -7.12 -10.84 16.87
C VAL A 102 -7.82 -11.13 18.20
N ASP A 103 -7.98 -12.40 18.54
CA ASP A 103 -8.56 -12.85 19.80
C ASP A 103 -7.50 -13.03 20.92
N ILE A 104 -7.94 -13.46 22.10
CA ILE A 104 -7.07 -13.70 23.25
C ILE A 104 -6.00 -14.79 23.01
N ASN A 105 -6.26 -15.72 22.09
CA ASN A 105 -5.32 -16.78 21.70
C ASN A 105 -4.31 -16.29 20.67
N GLY A 106 -4.44 -15.05 20.21
CA GLY A 106 -3.61 -14.50 19.15
C GLY A 106 -4.08 -14.92 17.75
N GLU A 107 -5.26 -15.52 17.61
CA GLU A 107 -5.79 -15.97 16.31
C GLU A 107 -6.61 -14.88 15.61
N LYS A 108 -6.52 -14.85 14.28
CA LYS A 108 -7.28 -13.91 13.45
C LYS A 108 -8.76 -14.30 13.44
N VAL A 109 -9.61 -13.39 13.91
CA VAL A 109 -11.06 -13.56 13.97
C VAL A 109 -11.78 -12.53 13.09
N GLU A 110 -12.95 -12.92 12.59
CA GLU A 110 -13.77 -12.04 11.74
C GLU A 110 -14.33 -10.87 12.53
N GLN A 111 -14.78 -11.09 13.76
CA GLN A 111 -15.38 -10.06 14.59
C GLN A 111 -14.32 -9.09 15.10
N ILE A 112 -14.73 -7.86 15.43
CA ILE A 112 -13.84 -6.93 16.15
C ILE A 112 -13.96 -7.25 17.62
N THR A 113 -12.89 -7.76 18.24
CA THR A 113 -12.94 -8.21 19.62
C THR A 113 -11.91 -7.49 20.49
N GLY A 114 -12.29 -7.25 21.74
CA GLY A 114 -11.40 -6.83 22.81
C GLY A 114 -10.67 -8.00 23.42
N ILE A 115 -9.45 -7.74 23.89
CA ILE A 115 -8.71 -8.67 24.71
C ILE A 115 -8.49 -7.97 26.04
N PRO A 116 -9.00 -8.49 27.17
CA PRO A 116 -8.65 -7.97 28.49
C PRO A 116 -7.14 -7.82 28.59
N TRP A 117 -6.67 -6.65 29.05
CA TRP A 117 -5.26 -6.33 28.95
C TRP A 117 -4.64 -5.97 30.30
N ASP A 118 -3.54 -6.64 30.62
CA ASP A 118 -2.64 -6.27 31.70
C ASP A 118 -1.59 -5.32 31.13
N SER A 119 -1.80 -4.02 31.33
CA SER A 119 -0.88 -2.98 30.86
C SER A 119 0.47 -2.98 31.58
N GLU A 120 0.56 -3.54 32.78
CA GLU A 120 1.81 -3.57 33.55
C GLU A 120 2.76 -4.63 33.01
N ASN A 121 2.22 -5.82 32.67
CA ASN A 121 3.00 -6.93 32.15
C ASN A 121 2.92 -7.07 30.61
N ASN A 122 2.17 -6.17 29.96
CA ASN A 122 1.95 -6.14 28.51
C ASN A 122 1.52 -7.50 27.94
N LYS A 123 0.49 -8.10 28.54
CA LYS A 123 -0.04 -9.41 28.17
C LYS A 123 -1.57 -9.44 28.27
N PRO A 124 -2.25 -10.43 27.68
CA PRO A 124 -3.66 -10.68 27.98
C PRO A 124 -3.87 -10.90 29.48
N ALA A 125 -4.92 -10.30 30.03
CA ALA A 125 -5.33 -10.47 31.42
C ALA A 125 -6.30 -11.65 31.57
N ASP A 126 -6.27 -12.32 32.72
CA ASP A 126 -7.18 -13.43 33.03
C ASP A 126 -8.62 -12.97 33.35
N MET A 127 -8.79 -11.66 33.63
CA MET A 127 -10.08 -11.04 33.92
C MET A 127 -10.11 -9.62 33.34
N ASP A 128 -11.28 -9.21 32.89
CA ASP A 128 -11.54 -7.85 32.45
C ASP A 128 -11.64 -6.87 33.64
N ASN A 129 -10.65 -5.97 33.72
CA ASN A 129 -10.55 -4.93 34.74
C ASN A 129 -10.93 -3.54 34.19
N GLY A 130 -11.74 -3.48 33.13
CA GLY A 130 -12.14 -2.23 32.48
C GLY A 130 -11.09 -1.70 31.51
N LEU A 131 -10.13 -2.53 31.09
CA LEU A 131 -9.14 -2.23 30.06
C LEU A 131 -9.06 -3.39 29.08
N GLN A 132 -9.31 -3.10 27.81
CA GLN A 132 -9.18 -4.02 26.70
C GLN A 132 -8.23 -3.47 25.64
N LYS A 133 -7.42 -4.35 25.07
CA LYS A 133 -6.64 -4.10 23.87
C LYS A 133 -7.44 -4.54 22.65
N ILE A 134 -7.44 -3.71 21.61
CA ILE A 134 -8.08 -3.97 20.33
C ILE A 134 -6.98 -4.03 19.29
N SER A 135 -6.90 -5.13 18.56
CA SER A 135 -5.91 -5.34 17.50
C SER A 135 -6.60 -5.58 16.18
N LEU A 136 -6.40 -4.66 15.26
CA LEU A 136 -7.01 -4.71 13.94
C LEU A 136 -6.02 -5.27 12.92
N VAL A 137 -6.55 -6.07 11.99
CA VAL A 137 -5.82 -6.60 10.83
C VAL A 137 -6.61 -6.22 9.58
N VAL A 138 -6.00 -5.45 8.69
CA VAL A 138 -6.63 -5.01 7.43
C VAL A 138 -5.95 -5.68 6.26
N THR A 139 -6.75 -6.40 5.49
CA THR A 139 -6.28 -7.11 4.30
C THR A 139 -6.87 -6.48 3.04
N HIS A 140 -6.13 -6.59 1.95
CA HIS A 140 -6.61 -6.29 0.61
C HIS A 140 -6.39 -7.49 -0.31
N LYS A 141 -7.32 -7.71 -1.24
CA LYS A 141 -7.21 -8.78 -2.23
C LYS A 141 -6.04 -8.52 -3.17
N ASP A 142 -5.15 -9.49 -3.28
CA ASP A 142 -4.09 -9.46 -4.27
C ASP A 142 -4.59 -9.85 -5.67
N LYS A 143 -3.66 -9.91 -6.64
CA LYS A 143 -3.97 -10.29 -8.04
C LYS A 143 -4.53 -11.71 -8.19
N TYR A 144 -4.40 -12.55 -7.17
CA TYR A 144 -4.88 -13.93 -7.11
C TYR A 144 -6.11 -14.08 -6.19
N ASN A 145 -6.71 -12.96 -5.77
CA ASN A 145 -7.85 -12.90 -4.85
C ASN A 145 -7.56 -13.48 -3.46
N GLN A 146 -6.29 -13.50 -3.05
CA GLN A 146 -5.86 -13.89 -1.71
C GLN A 146 -5.80 -12.67 -0.81
N ASP A 147 -6.12 -12.87 0.48
CA ASP A 147 -5.99 -11.80 1.47
C ASP A 147 -4.52 -11.51 1.73
N LYS A 148 -4.09 -10.31 1.40
CA LYS A 148 -2.75 -9.82 1.68
C LYS A 148 -2.85 -8.73 2.74
N VAL A 149 -2.10 -8.89 3.84
CA VAL A 149 -1.90 -7.79 4.78
C VAL A 149 -1.01 -6.76 4.09
N ILE A 150 -1.53 -5.53 3.95
CA ILE A 150 -0.85 -4.50 3.16
C ILE A 150 0.24 -3.80 4.00
N TYR A 151 0.03 -3.75 5.32
CA TYR A 151 0.90 -3.06 6.25
C TYR A 151 0.79 -3.60 7.69
N THR A 152 1.92 -3.50 8.39
CA THR A 152 2.10 -3.91 9.80
C THR A 152 2.82 -2.77 10.50
N PHE A 153 2.21 -2.14 11.51
CA PHE A 153 2.88 -1.10 12.30
C PHE A 153 3.57 -1.67 13.54
N ILE A 154 3.06 -2.77 14.10
CA ILE A 154 3.47 -3.27 15.40
C ILE A 154 3.47 -4.80 15.35
N ASN A 155 4.65 -5.42 15.47
CA ASN A 155 4.80 -6.87 15.64
C ASN A 155 5.66 -7.20 16.88
N ASP A 156 5.64 -6.30 17.88
CA ASP A 156 6.58 -6.38 19.01
C ASP A 156 5.97 -7.02 20.26
N ASN A 157 4.75 -7.54 20.17
CA ASN A 157 4.08 -8.16 21.31
C ASN A 157 4.11 -9.70 21.16
N PRO A 158 4.88 -10.40 22.02
CA PRO A 158 5.17 -11.83 21.87
C PRO A 158 3.97 -12.75 22.15
N TYR A 159 2.82 -12.17 22.53
CA TYR A 159 1.58 -12.90 22.79
C TYR A 159 0.65 -12.98 21.57
N TRP A 160 1.03 -12.36 20.45
CA TRP A 160 0.36 -12.62 19.17
C TRP A 160 0.82 -13.98 18.63
N ALA A 161 -0.09 -14.76 18.04
CA ALA A 161 0.31 -16.02 17.42
C ALA A 161 1.39 -15.75 16.35
N ASP A 162 2.37 -16.66 16.26
CA ASP A 162 3.51 -16.51 15.36
C ASP A 162 3.03 -16.26 13.92
N GLY A 163 3.36 -15.09 13.37
CA GLY A 163 3.01 -14.68 12.01
C GLY A 163 1.75 -13.82 11.83
N VAL A 164 1.06 -13.39 12.89
CA VAL A 164 -0.09 -12.46 12.73
C VAL A 164 0.39 -11.01 12.55
N GLU A 165 0.26 -10.51 11.33
CA GLU A 165 0.62 -9.15 10.96
C GLU A 165 -0.44 -8.12 11.42
N ILE A 166 -0.14 -7.39 12.50
CA ILE A 166 -1.07 -6.41 13.07
C ILE A 166 -0.91 -5.04 12.45
N THR A 167 -2.06 -4.55 12.04
CA THR A 167 -2.20 -3.34 11.27
C THR A 167 -2.32 -2.11 12.17
N LEU A 168 -3.14 -2.18 13.23
CA LEU A 168 -3.25 -1.12 14.23
C LEU A 168 -3.67 -1.71 15.58
N GLU A 169 -3.01 -1.29 16.66
CA GLU A 169 -3.42 -1.59 18.03
C GLU A 169 -4.01 -0.34 18.70
N GLY A 170 -4.93 -0.55 19.63
CA GLY A 170 -5.47 0.50 20.47
C GLY A 170 -6.05 -0.07 21.76
N TYR A 171 -6.51 0.83 22.62
CA TYR A 171 -7.11 0.46 23.90
C TYR A 171 -8.52 1.01 24.00
N LYS A 172 -9.36 0.22 24.66
CA LYS A 172 -10.70 0.57 25.08
C LYS A 172 -10.74 0.49 26.61
N VAL A 173 -11.27 1.53 27.23
CA VAL A 173 -11.41 1.63 28.69
C VAL A 173 -12.88 1.79 29.05
N ASP A 174 -13.28 1.16 30.14
CA ASP A 174 -14.58 1.37 30.78
C ASP A 174 -14.61 2.78 31.37
N ARG A 175 -15.57 3.60 30.95
CA ARG A 175 -15.68 5.02 31.30
C ARG A 175 -17.08 5.36 31.77
#